data_AF-N6Y6U6-F1
#
_entry.id   AF-N6Y6U6-F1
#
_cell.length_a   1.000
_cell.length_b   1.000
_cell.length_c   1.000
_cell.angle_alpha   90.00
_cell.angle_beta   90.00
_cell.angle_gamma   90.00
#
_symmetry.space_group_name_H-M   'P 1'
#
loop_
_entity.id
_entity.type
_entity.pdbx_description
1 polymer ?
#
loop_
_entity_poly.entity_id
_entity_poly.type
_entity_poly.pdbx_seq_one_letter_code
_entity_poly.pdbx_strand_id
1 'polypeptide(L)'
;MPLTLVALSRTVCYLLAILALAGGLSRVLAEADFEHMERIALARHGDAVAEQVRDWRAMLGEAAALETADQLARVNGFFNRRVRFEDDIVVWRQADYWATPLEMLARGAGDCEDFAIAKYASLIALGMPAERLRLIYVRARIGGPQSTVSQAHMVVGYFESADAEPLILDNLVGEIRPASRRPDLFPIFSFTSEGLWVQGASTSSADPTARLSRWRSVLERMASEGLELRK
;
A
#
# COMPACT_ATOMS: atom_id res chain seq x y z
N MET A 1 -26.68 39.20 47.31
CA MET A 1 -25.50 39.13 46.43
C MET A 1 -25.11 37.66 46.26
N PRO A 2 -25.05 37.13 45.03
CA PRO A 2 -24.73 35.74 44.74
C PRO A 2 -23.22 35.55 44.53
N LEU A 3 -22.70 34.34 44.78
CA LEU A 3 -21.40 33.75 44.36
C LEU A 3 -21.30 32.45 45.21
N THR A 4 -21.14 31.24 44.71
CA THR A 4 -20.18 30.77 43.71
C THR A 4 -20.63 29.44 43.11
N LEU A 5 -20.87 29.44 41.80
CA LEU A 5 -21.19 28.27 40.98
C LEU A 5 -20.06 28.14 39.95
N VAL A 6 -18.82 27.88 40.39
CA VAL A 6 -17.63 27.85 39.49
C VAL A 6 -16.64 26.75 39.91
N ALA A 7 -17.12 25.56 40.23
CA ALA A 7 -16.25 24.39 40.46
C ALA A 7 -16.44 23.26 39.43
N LEU A 8 -17.48 23.34 38.59
CA LEU A 8 -17.82 22.26 37.64
C LEU A 8 -17.13 22.36 36.26
N SER A 9 -16.34 23.41 36.02
CA SER A 9 -15.83 23.72 34.67
C SER A 9 -14.58 22.93 34.28
N ARG A 10 -13.66 22.66 35.22
CA ARG A 10 -12.36 22.06 34.86
C ARG A 10 -12.45 20.56 34.58
N THR A 11 -13.24 19.81 35.36
CA THR A 11 -13.37 18.36 35.22
C THR A 11 -14.09 17.96 33.93
N VAL A 12 -15.08 18.76 33.51
CA VAL A 12 -15.80 18.56 32.24
C VAL A 12 -14.88 18.83 31.04
N CYS A 13 -14.01 19.84 31.11
CA CYS A 13 -13.02 20.11 30.07
C CYS A 13 -11.98 18.97 29.93
N TYR A 14 -11.54 18.35 31.03
CA TYR A 14 -10.62 17.20 30.96
C TYR A 14 -11.28 15.95 30.37
N LEU A 15 -12.55 15.66 30.70
CA LEU A 15 -13.29 14.55 30.11
C LEU A 15 -13.56 14.74 28.60
N LEU A 16 -13.86 15.96 28.17
CA LEU A 16 -14.03 16.29 26.75
C LEU A 16 -12.71 16.22 25.97
N ALA A 17 -11.58 16.59 26.59
CA ALA A 17 -10.27 16.47 25.96
C ALA A 17 -9.83 15.00 25.79
N ILE A 18 -10.11 14.14 26.78
CA ILE A 18 -9.79 12.70 26.70
C ILE A 18 -10.65 12.00 25.64
N LEU A 19 -11.93 12.35 25.51
CA LEU A 19 -12.81 11.83 24.44
C LEU A 19 -12.40 12.32 23.05
N ALA A 20 -11.87 13.54 22.93
CA ALA A 20 -11.36 14.06 21.66
C ALA A 20 -10.02 13.42 21.25
N LEU A 21 -9.14 13.09 22.21
CA LEU A 21 -7.90 12.36 21.97
C LEU A 21 -8.14 10.89 21.61
N ALA A 22 -9.12 10.23 22.23
CA ALA A 22 -9.52 8.87 21.88
C ALA A 22 -10.20 8.79 20.50
N GLY A 23 -10.93 9.84 20.10
CA GLY A 23 -11.60 9.90 18.79
C GLY A 23 -10.66 10.18 17.60
N GLY A 24 -9.44 10.66 17.85
CA GLY A 24 -8.44 10.92 16.80
C GLY A 24 -7.79 9.66 16.24
N LEU A 25 -7.64 8.62 17.08
CA LEU A 25 -7.00 7.35 16.66
C LEU A 25 -7.94 6.47 15.82
N SER A 26 -9.26 6.63 15.97
CA SER A 26 -10.26 5.74 15.36
C SER A 26 -10.70 6.12 13.95
N ARG A 27 -10.21 7.24 13.37
CA ARG A 27 -10.69 7.71 12.06
C ARG A 27 -9.96 7.15 10.85
N VAL A 28 -8.78 6.56 11.03
CA VAL A 28 -7.93 6.11 9.91
C VAL A 28 -8.37 4.76 9.35
N LEU A 29 -8.95 3.87 10.17
CA LEU A 29 -9.39 2.54 9.74
C LEU A 29 -10.87 2.49 9.29
N ALA A 30 -11.58 3.61 9.30
CA ALA A 30 -13.04 3.63 9.10
C ALA A 30 -13.48 3.28 7.66
N GLU A 31 -12.56 3.17 6.69
CA GLU A 31 -12.86 2.90 5.28
C GLU A 31 -12.58 1.44 4.85
N ALA A 32 -11.74 0.70 5.58
CA ALA A 32 -11.42 -0.69 5.26
C ALA A 32 -12.14 -1.66 6.23
N ASP A 33 -13.05 -2.48 5.71
CA ASP A 33 -13.74 -3.53 6.46
C ASP A 33 -12.87 -4.79 6.56
N PHE A 34 -11.82 -4.70 7.37
CA PHE A 34 -10.92 -5.84 7.65
C PHE A 34 -11.64 -7.02 8.31
N GLU A 35 -12.78 -6.80 8.96
CA GLU A 35 -13.57 -7.90 9.56
C GLU A 35 -14.27 -8.71 8.47
N HIS A 36 -14.79 -8.04 7.45
CA HIS A 36 -15.29 -8.71 6.25
C HIS A 36 -14.19 -9.44 5.49
N MET A 37 -13.03 -8.81 5.31
CA MET A 37 -11.88 -9.45 4.68
C MET A 37 -11.45 -10.70 5.45
N GLU A 38 -11.39 -10.65 6.78
CA GLU A 38 -11.05 -11.78 7.64
C GLU A 38 -12.06 -12.93 7.50
N ARG A 39 -13.37 -12.63 7.44
CA ARG A 39 -14.41 -13.63 7.18
C ARG A 39 -14.24 -14.30 5.81
N ILE A 40 -13.92 -13.52 4.77
CA ILE A 40 -13.63 -14.05 3.43
C ILE A 40 -12.38 -14.93 3.47
N ALA A 41 -11.31 -14.48 4.12
CA ALA A 41 -10.06 -15.21 4.26
C ALA A 41 -10.29 -16.57 4.92
N LEU A 42 -11.02 -16.58 6.04
CA LEU A 42 -11.38 -17.80 6.75
C LEU A 42 -12.19 -18.75 5.87
N ALA A 43 -13.24 -18.23 5.21
CA ALA A 43 -14.14 -19.05 4.41
C ALA A 43 -13.49 -19.63 3.15
N ARG A 44 -12.57 -18.90 2.51
CA ARG A 44 -11.95 -19.30 1.23
C ARG A 44 -10.61 -20.00 1.39
N HIS A 45 -9.86 -19.67 2.44
CA HIS A 45 -8.45 -20.06 2.57
C HIS A 45 -8.08 -20.64 3.95
N GLY A 46 -8.98 -20.59 4.93
CA GLY A 46 -8.79 -21.18 6.26
C GLY A 46 -8.12 -20.25 7.28
N ASP A 47 -7.96 -20.76 8.50
CA ASP A 47 -7.54 -19.99 9.68
C ASP A 47 -6.20 -19.28 9.52
N ALA A 48 -5.23 -19.92 8.86
CA ALA A 48 -3.89 -19.36 8.69
C ALA A 48 -3.90 -18.07 7.85
N VAL A 49 -4.76 -17.97 6.84
CA VAL A 49 -4.88 -16.75 6.02
C VAL A 49 -5.69 -15.69 6.75
N ALA A 50 -6.73 -16.08 7.49
CA ALA A 50 -7.46 -15.16 8.37
C ALA A 50 -6.53 -14.53 9.43
N GLU A 51 -5.57 -15.30 9.96
CA GLU A 51 -4.55 -14.79 10.87
C GLU A 51 -3.63 -13.77 10.18
N GLN A 52 -3.22 -14.01 8.94
CA GLN A 52 -2.44 -13.02 8.19
C GLN A 52 -3.21 -11.70 7.96
N VAL A 53 -4.53 -11.76 7.76
CA VAL A 53 -5.37 -10.55 7.67
C VAL A 53 -5.43 -9.82 9.01
N ARG A 54 -5.55 -10.54 10.14
CA ARG A 54 -5.49 -9.94 11.49
C ARG A 54 -4.15 -9.29 11.76
N ASP A 55 -3.05 -9.95 11.41
CA ASP A 55 -1.69 -9.42 11.50
C ASP A 55 -1.52 -8.13 10.67
N TRP A 56 -2.09 -8.11 9.47
CA TRP A 56 -2.07 -6.95 8.60
C TRP A 56 -2.85 -5.78 9.23
N ARG A 57 -4.09 -6.02 9.69
CA ARG A 57 -4.90 -5.02 10.41
C ARG A 57 -4.16 -4.49 11.65
N ALA A 58 -3.54 -5.36 12.43
CA ALA A 58 -2.78 -4.97 13.61
C ALA A 58 -1.56 -4.10 13.24
N MET A 59 -0.81 -4.49 12.21
CA MET A 59 0.31 -3.70 11.70
C MET A 59 -0.13 -2.29 11.28
N LEU A 60 -1.28 -2.15 10.61
CA LEU A 60 -1.81 -0.85 10.22
C LEU A 60 -2.22 -0.01 11.44
N GLY A 61 -2.86 -0.63 12.44
CA GLY A 61 -3.21 0.04 13.69
C GLY A 61 -1.99 0.58 14.44
N GLU A 62 -0.90 -0.19 14.48
CA GLU A 62 0.37 0.26 15.06
C GLU A 62 1.02 1.37 14.22
N ALA A 63 1.01 1.25 12.89
CA ALA A 63 1.63 2.22 11.99
C ALA A 63 0.89 3.56 11.96
N ALA A 64 -0.43 3.58 12.18
CA ALA A 64 -1.24 4.80 12.14
C ALA A 64 -0.76 5.90 13.13
N ALA A 65 -0.09 5.52 14.21
CA ALA A 65 0.45 6.45 15.21
C ALA A 65 1.89 6.92 14.92
N LEU A 66 2.51 6.43 13.83
CA LEU A 66 3.90 6.73 13.49
C LEU A 66 4.00 7.92 12.53
N GLU A 67 5.20 8.50 12.48
CA GLU A 67 5.57 9.47 11.45
C GLU A 67 5.60 8.81 10.07
N THR A 68 5.44 9.61 9.01
CA THR A 68 5.30 9.09 7.64
C THR A 68 6.46 8.17 7.22
N ALA A 69 7.72 8.52 7.54
CA ALA A 69 8.86 7.69 7.19
C ALA A 69 8.76 6.27 7.81
N ASP A 70 8.32 6.20 9.07
CA ASP A 70 8.16 4.94 9.79
C ASP A 70 6.92 4.16 9.32
N GLN A 71 5.84 4.85 8.92
CA GLN A 71 4.69 4.23 8.25
C GLN A 71 5.13 3.52 6.96
N LEU A 72 5.87 4.22 6.10
CA LEU A 72 6.41 3.67 4.85
C LEU A 72 7.30 2.45 5.13
N ALA A 73 8.20 2.55 6.11
CA ALA A 73 9.10 1.47 6.49
C ALA A 73 8.34 0.25 7.05
N ARG A 74 7.32 0.48 7.88
CA ARG A 74 6.49 -0.58 8.48
C ARG A 74 5.72 -1.35 7.42
N VAL A 75 5.07 -0.65 6.48
CA VAL A 75 4.35 -1.26 5.36
C VAL A 75 5.30 -1.99 4.42
N ASN A 76 6.40 -1.35 4.01
CA ASN A 76 7.37 -1.96 3.09
C ASN A 76 7.95 -3.25 3.66
N GLY A 77 8.37 -3.21 4.94
CA GLY A 77 8.93 -4.35 5.64
C GLY A 77 7.92 -5.47 5.93
N PHE A 78 6.64 -5.16 6.10
CA PHE A 78 5.60 -6.16 6.37
C PHE A 78 5.49 -7.18 5.23
N PHE A 79 5.28 -6.71 4.00
CA PHE A 79 5.13 -7.59 2.83
C PHE A 79 6.46 -8.22 2.42
N ASN A 80 7.56 -7.46 2.41
CA ASN A 80 8.89 -7.95 2.05
C ASN A 80 9.37 -9.13 2.92
N ARG A 81 8.88 -9.27 4.16
CA ARG A 81 9.22 -10.38 5.05
C ARG A 81 8.24 -11.54 5.01
N ARG A 82 6.97 -11.28 4.66
CA ARG A 82 5.89 -12.28 4.74
C ARG A 82 5.67 -13.05 3.45
N VAL A 83 5.98 -12.44 2.31
CA VAL A 83 5.67 -13.00 1.00
C VAL A 83 6.95 -13.35 0.27
N ARG A 84 6.97 -14.52 -0.36
CA ARG A 84 8.08 -14.94 -1.23
C ARG A 84 7.93 -14.29 -2.60
N PHE A 85 8.99 -13.67 -3.10
CA PHE A 85 9.03 -13.19 -4.49
C PHE A 85 9.12 -14.39 -5.44
N GLU A 86 8.16 -14.51 -6.36
CA GLU A 86 8.01 -15.63 -7.28
C GLU A 86 7.19 -15.21 -8.51
N ASP A 87 7.51 -15.73 -9.70
CA ASP A 87 6.84 -15.34 -10.94
C ASP A 87 5.39 -15.84 -11.02
N ASP A 88 4.50 -15.07 -11.65
CA ASP A 88 3.07 -15.39 -11.78
C ASP A 88 2.78 -16.75 -12.41
N ILE A 89 3.61 -17.18 -13.36
CA ILE A 89 3.40 -18.47 -14.01
C ILE A 89 3.53 -19.63 -13.02
N VAL A 90 4.34 -19.45 -11.97
CA VAL A 90 4.53 -20.40 -10.87
C VAL A 90 3.41 -20.27 -9.84
N VAL A 91 3.06 -19.03 -9.45
CA VAL A 91 2.06 -18.77 -8.39
C VAL A 91 0.62 -18.97 -8.88
N TRP A 92 0.28 -18.34 -10.00
CA TRP A 92 -1.08 -18.19 -10.53
C TRP A 92 -1.38 -19.08 -11.73
N ARG A 93 -0.34 -19.67 -12.36
CA ARG A 93 -0.45 -20.41 -13.63
C ARG A 93 -1.00 -19.56 -14.78
N GLN A 94 -0.84 -18.25 -14.66
CA GLN A 94 -1.25 -17.25 -15.63
C GLN A 94 -0.08 -16.26 -15.76
N ALA A 95 0.08 -15.66 -16.94
CA ALA A 95 1.07 -14.60 -17.11
C ALA A 95 0.48 -13.24 -16.73
N ASP A 96 1.22 -12.42 -15.96
CA ASP A 96 0.91 -11.02 -15.63
C ASP A 96 -0.49 -10.94 -14.96
N TYR A 97 -0.66 -11.74 -13.88
CA TYR A 97 -1.83 -11.78 -13.01
C TYR A 97 -1.59 -10.88 -11.80
N TRP A 98 -2.33 -9.77 -11.74
CA TRP A 98 -2.21 -8.85 -10.63
C TRP A 98 -3.11 -9.30 -9.49
N ALA A 99 -2.53 -9.63 -8.35
CA ALA A 99 -3.24 -10.12 -7.17
C ALA A 99 -3.71 -8.98 -6.26
N THR A 100 -4.82 -9.21 -5.57
CA THR A 100 -5.19 -8.39 -4.40
C THR A 100 -4.25 -8.70 -3.22
N PRO A 101 -4.19 -7.82 -2.20
CA PRO A 101 -3.40 -8.11 -1.01
C PRO A 101 -3.85 -9.40 -0.29
N LEU A 102 -5.16 -9.71 -0.31
CA LEU A 102 -5.69 -10.95 0.25
C LEU A 102 -5.23 -12.17 -0.55
N GLU A 103 -5.33 -12.11 -1.89
CA GLU A 103 -4.86 -13.18 -2.78
C GLU A 103 -3.36 -13.46 -2.56
N MET A 104 -2.54 -12.41 -2.51
CA MET A 104 -1.10 -12.50 -2.24
C MET A 104 -0.79 -13.15 -0.88
N LEU A 105 -1.46 -12.72 0.20
CA LEU A 105 -1.29 -13.31 1.53
C LEU A 105 -1.75 -14.78 1.56
N ALA A 106 -2.82 -15.11 0.84
CA ALA A 106 -3.34 -16.47 0.75
C ALA A 106 -2.36 -17.42 0.05
N ARG A 107 -1.61 -16.93 -0.95
CA ARG A 107 -0.56 -17.70 -1.61
C ARG A 107 0.76 -17.72 -0.84
N GLY A 108 1.03 -16.68 -0.06
CA GLY A 108 2.34 -16.45 0.55
C GLY A 108 3.46 -16.24 -0.49
N ALA A 109 3.08 -15.97 -1.74
CA ALA A 109 3.98 -15.70 -2.85
C ALA A 109 3.32 -14.73 -3.85
N GLY A 110 4.12 -13.95 -4.56
CA GLY A 110 3.69 -13.03 -5.60
C GLY A 110 4.89 -12.39 -6.29
N ASP A 111 4.66 -11.72 -7.41
CA ASP A 111 5.71 -11.06 -8.17
C ASP A 111 5.78 -9.55 -7.86
N CYS A 112 6.40 -8.72 -8.72
CA CYS A 112 6.72 -7.34 -8.34
C CYS A 112 5.48 -6.46 -8.15
N GLU A 113 4.45 -6.65 -8.97
CA GLU A 113 3.24 -5.86 -8.89
C GLU A 113 2.43 -6.16 -7.64
N ASP A 114 2.37 -7.41 -7.22
CA ASP A 114 1.61 -7.85 -6.06
C ASP A 114 2.11 -7.13 -4.81
N PHE A 115 3.44 -7.04 -4.66
CA PHE A 115 4.06 -6.27 -3.58
C PHE A 115 3.75 -4.78 -3.68
N ALA A 116 3.82 -4.20 -4.87
CA ALA A 116 3.55 -2.78 -5.05
C ALA A 116 2.07 -2.44 -4.75
N ILE A 117 1.13 -3.26 -5.22
CA ILE A 117 -0.30 -3.14 -4.98
C ILE A 117 -0.60 -3.26 -3.48
N ALA A 118 -0.06 -4.27 -2.81
CA ALA A 118 -0.30 -4.48 -1.38
C ALA A 118 0.24 -3.35 -0.51
N LYS A 119 1.42 -2.81 -0.85
CA LYS A 119 1.98 -1.63 -0.19
C LYS A 119 1.14 -0.38 -0.47
N TYR A 120 0.78 -0.12 -1.72
CA TYR A 120 -0.07 1.02 -2.11
C TYR A 120 -1.39 1.00 -1.34
N ALA A 121 -2.11 -0.13 -1.38
CA ALA A 121 -3.38 -0.31 -0.70
C ALA A 121 -3.28 -0.10 0.82
N SER A 122 -2.20 -0.60 1.43
CA SER A 122 -1.93 -0.41 2.86
C SER A 122 -1.69 1.04 3.24
N LEU A 123 -0.97 1.80 2.41
CA LEU A 123 -0.69 3.22 2.67
C LEU A 123 -1.94 4.08 2.50
N ILE A 124 -2.79 3.76 1.51
CA ILE A 124 -4.12 4.37 1.37
C ILE A 124 -4.98 4.06 2.59
N ALA A 125 -4.98 2.81 3.08
CA ALA A 125 -5.70 2.40 4.28
C ALA A 125 -5.16 3.05 5.58
N LEU A 126 -3.90 3.50 5.60
CA LEU A 126 -3.35 4.37 6.65
C LEU A 126 -3.78 5.84 6.51
N GLY A 127 -4.63 6.16 5.53
CA GLY A 127 -5.12 7.50 5.29
C GLY A 127 -4.14 8.40 4.57
N MET A 128 -3.06 7.86 3.98
CA MET A 128 -2.17 8.67 3.14
C MET A 128 -2.94 9.19 1.92
N PRO A 129 -2.77 10.46 1.54
CA PRO A 129 -3.45 11.02 0.37
C PRO A 129 -3.02 10.28 -0.91
N ALA A 130 -3.98 9.90 -1.75
CA ALA A 130 -3.73 9.12 -2.97
C ALA A 130 -2.82 9.89 -3.95
N GLU A 131 -2.90 11.21 -3.97
CA GLU A 131 -2.05 12.09 -4.78
C GLU A 131 -0.56 12.01 -4.43
N ARG A 132 -0.23 11.53 -3.22
CA ARG A 132 1.16 11.32 -2.76
C ARG A 132 1.70 9.94 -3.10
N LEU A 133 0.88 9.04 -3.62
CA LEU A 133 1.29 7.67 -3.89
C LEU A 133 1.12 7.36 -5.37
N ARG A 134 2.11 6.69 -5.97
CA ARG A 134 1.99 6.19 -7.35
C ARG A 134 2.55 4.79 -7.44
N LEU A 135 1.86 3.93 -8.19
CA LEU A 135 2.44 2.70 -8.72
C LEU A 135 3.30 3.08 -9.92
N ILE A 136 4.57 2.74 -9.91
CA ILE A 136 5.53 3.13 -10.94
C ILE A 136 6.04 1.87 -11.63
N TYR A 137 5.76 1.76 -12.92
CA TYR A 137 6.30 0.71 -13.77
C TYR A 137 7.65 1.15 -14.31
N VAL A 138 8.66 0.32 -14.09
CA VAL A 138 10.06 0.62 -14.39
C VAL A 138 10.70 -0.55 -15.14
N ARG A 139 11.83 -0.27 -15.79
CA ARG A 139 12.80 -1.28 -16.20
C ARG A 139 13.88 -1.34 -15.13
N ALA A 140 14.02 -2.46 -14.44
CA ALA A 140 15.02 -2.66 -13.39
C ALA A 140 16.24 -3.40 -13.93
N ARG A 141 17.45 -2.96 -13.53
CA ARG A 141 18.70 -3.69 -13.76
C ARG A 141 18.99 -4.64 -12.59
N ILE A 142 18.80 -5.93 -12.82
CA ILE A 142 18.90 -6.96 -11.78
C ILE A 142 20.36 -7.25 -11.44
N GLY A 143 20.74 -7.09 -10.18
CA GLY A 143 22.15 -7.16 -9.75
C GLY A 143 22.84 -5.79 -9.71
N GLY A 144 22.09 -4.71 -9.92
CA GLY A 144 22.54 -3.34 -9.71
C GLY A 144 22.82 -2.56 -11.01
N PRO A 145 23.27 -1.30 -10.90
CA PRO A 145 23.28 -0.36 -12.03
C PRO A 145 24.18 -0.77 -13.20
N GLN A 146 25.17 -1.62 -12.97
CA GLN A 146 26.10 -2.13 -13.99
C GLN A 146 25.61 -3.43 -14.65
N SER A 147 24.48 -3.98 -14.21
CA SER A 147 23.95 -5.21 -14.79
C SER A 147 23.43 -4.99 -16.21
N THR A 148 23.71 -5.97 -17.06
CA THR A 148 23.13 -6.07 -18.40
C THR A 148 21.78 -6.79 -18.41
N VAL A 149 21.37 -7.38 -17.28
CA VAL A 149 20.08 -8.04 -17.12
C VAL A 149 19.04 -6.99 -16.77
N SER A 150 18.06 -6.85 -17.64
CA SER A 150 16.99 -5.87 -17.51
C SER A 150 15.64 -6.59 -17.47
N GLN A 151 14.81 -6.27 -16.48
CA GLN A 151 13.49 -6.86 -16.30
C GLN A 151 12.44 -5.75 -16.12
N ALA A 152 11.20 -6.02 -16.55
CA ALA A 152 10.06 -5.22 -16.12
C ALA A 152 9.88 -5.35 -14.60
N HIS A 153 9.56 -4.25 -13.93
CA HIS A 153 9.41 -4.21 -12.48
C HIS A 153 8.38 -3.16 -12.06
N MET A 154 7.79 -3.31 -10.88
CA MET A 154 6.86 -2.32 -10.32
C MET A 154 7.23 -1.98 -8.88
N VAL A 155 7.14 -0.69 -8.55
CA VAL A 155 7.45 -0.14 -7.23
C VAL A 155 6.37 0.87 -6.81
N VAL A 156 6.33 1.22 -5.52
CA VAL A 156 5.54 2.36 -5.04
C VAL A 156 6.46 3.57 -4.90
N GLY A 157 6.06 4.70 -5.47
CA GLY A 157 6.66 6.00 -5.20
C GLY A 157 5.80 6.80 -4.22
N TYR A 158 6.40 7.27 -3.13
CA TYR A 158 5.79 8.24 -2.21
C TYR A 158 6.37 9.63 -2.47
N PHE A 159 5.49 10.62 -2.68
CA PHE A 159 5.82 12.02 -2.95
C PHE A 159 5.43 12.87 -1.74
N GLU A 160 6.39 13.56 -1.12
CA GLU A 160 6.10 14.48 0.00
C GLU A 160 5.28 15.69 -0.45
N SER A 161 5.56 16.20 -1.65
CA SER A 161 4.80 17.20 -2.39
C SER A 161 4.73 16.82 -3.88
N ALA A 162 3.86 17.48 -4.65
CA ALA A 162 3.62 17.14 -6.06
C ALA A 162 4.89 17.24 -6.95
N ASP A 163 5.85 18.06 -6.57
CA ASP A 163 7.13 18.33 -7.23
C ASP A 163 8.34 17.66 -6.54
N ALA A 164 8.12 17.01 -5.40
CA ALA A 164 9.18 16.33 -4.67
C ALA A 164 9.72 15.12 -5.44
N GLU A 165 10.99 14.82 -5.21
CA GLU A 165 11.56 13.54 -5.58
C GLU A 165 10.90 12.41 -4.78
N PRO A 166 10.45 11.31 -5.40
CA PRO A 166 9.78 10.26 -4.66
C PRO A 166 10.74 9.37 -3.88
N LEU A 167 10.29 8.93 -2.71
CA LEU A 167 10.83 7.78 -2.01
C LEU A 167 10.30 6.49 -2.63
N ILE A 168 11.18 5.52 -2.88
CA ILE A 168 10.86 4.26 -3.55
C ILE A 168 10.74 3.13 -2.55
N LEU A 169 9.57 2.48 -2.53
CA LEU A 169 9.31 1.25 -1.81
C LEU A 169 9.35 0.08 -2.80
N ASP A 170 10.24 -0.86 -2.56
CA ASP A 170 10.59 -1.95 -3.48
C ASP A 170 10.69 -3.29 -2.72
N ASN A 171 10.41 -4.40 -3.40
CA ASN A 171 10.61 -5.75 -2.89
C ASN A 171 12.01 -6.31 -3.18
N LEU A 172 12.69 -5.85 -4.25
CA LEU A 172 14.06 -6.28 -4.57
C LEU A 172 15.09 -5.63 -3.63
N VAL A 173 14.86 -4.37 -3.25
CA VAL A 173 15.69 -3.62 -2.30
C VAL A 173 14.79 -3.08 -1.19
N GLY A 174 14.88 -3.66 0.00
CA GLY A 174 14.01 -3.31 1.13
C GLY A 174 14.29 -1.95 1.78
N GLU A 175 15.45 -1.35 1.51
CA GLU A 175 15.77 0.01 1.96
C GLU A 175 15.02 1.04 1.11
N ILE A 176 14.25 1.90 1.78
CA ILE A 176 13.53 3.00 1.12
C ILE A 176 14.53 4.09 0.77
N ARG A 177 14.61 4.44 -0.52
CA ARG A 177 15.58 5.40 -1.04
C ARG A 177 14.91 6.41 -1.96
N PRO A 178 15.40 7.65 -2.04
CA PRO A 178 15.03 8.57 -3.11
C PRO A 178 15.33 7.98 -4.49
N ALA A 179 14.55 8.34 -5.51
CA ALA A 179 14.68 7.82 -6.87
C ALA A 179 16.09 7.98 -7.48
N SER A 180 16.77 9.11 -7.23
CA SER A 180 18.16 9.40 -7.63
C SER A 180 19.18 8.43 -7.03
N ARG A 181 18.83 7.78 -5.92
CA ARG A 181 19.63 6.74 -5.26
C ARG A 181 19.24 5.32 -5.71
N ARG A 182 18.41 5.21 -6.76
CA ARG A 182 18.04 3.98 -7.47
C ARG A 182 18.35 4.06 -8.96
N PRO A 183 19.64 4.26 -9.36
CA PRO A 183 20.03 4.35 -10.77
C PRO A 183 19.89 3.00 -11.52
N ASP A 184 19.52 1.93 -10.82
CA ASP A 184 19.12 0.65 -11.38
C ASP A 184 17.69 0.64 -11.93
N LEU A 185 16.85 1.62 -11.58
CA LEU A 185 15.45 1.71 -12.01
C LEU A 185 15.26 2.81 -13.06
N PHE A 186 14.67 2.45 -14.20
CA PHE A 186 14.38 3.36 -15.30
C PHE A 186 12.86 3.46 -15.48
N PRO A 187 12.22 4.57 -15.08
CA PRO A 187 10.76 4.69 -15.12
C PRO A 187 10.22 4.71 -16.55
N ILE A 188 9.09 4.04 -16.75
CA ILE A 188 8.37 4.01 -18.04
C ILE A 188 7.04 4.76 -17.89
N PHE A 189 6.21 4.41 -16.92
CA PHE A 189 4.98 5.13 -16.58
C PHE A 189 4.59 4.93 -15.12
N SER A 190 3.65 5.72 -14.64
CA SER A 190 3.10 5.61 -13.28
C SER A 190 1.58 5.82 -13.28
N PHE A 191 0.87 5.24 -12.32
CA PHE A 191 -0.59 5.35 -12.22
C PHE A 191 -1.05 5.30 -10.76
N THR A 192 -2.29 5.75 -10.53
CA THR A 192 -3.01 5.68 -9.26
C THR A 192 -4.37 5.01 -9.46
N SER A 193 -5.21 4.99 -8.43
CA SER A 193 -6.64 4.66 -8.53
C SER A 193 -7.41 5.61 -9.47
N GLU A 194 -6.93 6.83 -9.68
CA GLU A 194 -7.67 7.92 -10.35
C GLU A 194 -7.11 8.29 -11.74
N GLY A 195 -5.85 7.99 -12.04
CA GLY A 195 -5.22 8.45 -13.29
C GLY A 195 -3.95 7.69 -13.72
N LEU A 196 -3.53 7.95 -14.97
CA LEU A 196 -2.31 7.42 -15.59
C LEU A 196 -1.40 8.58 -16.01
N TRP A 197 -0.11 8.50 -15.69
CA TRP A 197 0.94 9.43 -16.11
C TRP A 197 2.04 8.68 -16.84
N VAL A 198 2.28 9.00 -18.11
CA VAL A 198 3.37 8.44 -18.92
C VAL A 198 4.49 9.47 -19.02
N GLN A 199 5.71 9.13 -18.59
CA GLN A 199 6.88 9.96 -18.88
C GLN A 199 7.55 9.47 -20.17
N GLY A 200 7.75 10.39 -21.12
CA GLY A 200 8.49 10.10 -22.35
C GLY A 200 7.67 9.33 -23.38
N ALA A 201 7.01 10.07 -24.28
CA ALA A 201 6.48 9.50 -25.51
C ALA A 201 7.62 8.94 -26.36
N SER A 202 7.80 7.62 -26.38
CA SER A 202 8.04 6.81 -27.58
C SER A 202 8.50 5.40 -27.22
N THR A 203 7.76 4.41 -27.72
CA THR A 203 8.13 2.98 -27.80
C THR A 203 8.32 2.24 -26.47
N SER A 204 7.23 1.76 -25.86
CA SER A 204 7.31 0.72 -24.83
C SER A 204 6.40 -0.45 -25.17
N SER A 205 6.92 -1.66 -25.02
CA SER A 205 6.25 -2.94 -25.27
C SER A 205 5.18 -3.31 -24.22
N ALA A 206 4.79 -2.39 -23.35
CA ALA A 206 3.76 -2.58 -22.33
C ALA A 206 2.53 -1.77 -22.73
N ASP A 207 1.44 -2.44 -23.11
CA ASP A 207 0.15 -1.78 -23.40
C ASP A 207 -0.40 -1.16 -22.10
N PRO A 208 -0.36 0.18 -21.95
CA PRO A 208 -0.85 0.84 -20.74
C PRO A 208 -2.35 0.57 -20.52
N THR A 209 -3.11 0.32 -21.59
CA THR A 209 -4.54 0.00 -21.53
C THR A 209 -4.79 -1.33 -20.85
N ALA A 210 -4.03 -2.37 -21.23
CA ALA A 210 -4.14 -3.70 -20.63
C ALA A 210 -3.72 -3.71 -19.15
N ARG A 211 -2.76 -2.88 -18.75
CA ARG A 211 -2.38 -2.74 -17.32
C ARG A 211 -3.42 -1.95 -16.54
N LEU A 212 -4.02 -0.92 -17.13
CA LEU A 212 -5.16 -0.22 -16.51
C LEU A 212 -6.39 -1.13 -16.34
N SER A 213 -6.67 -2.04 -17.29
CA SER A 213 -7.78 -2.98 -17.14
C SER A 213 -7.52 -4.00 -16.02
N ARG A 214 -6.29 -4.50 -15.90
CA ARG A 214 -5.89 -5.34 -14.75
C ARG A 214 -6.01 -4.59 -13.44
N TRP A 215 -5.54 -3.35 -13.38
CA TRP A 215 -5.66 -2.52 -12.19
C TRP A 215 -7.11 -2.31 -11.78
N ARG A 216 -8.00 -2.00 -12.73
CA ARG A 216 -9.45 -1.91 -12.46
C ARG A 216 -10.01 -3.22 -11.92
N SER A 217 -9.62 -4.36 -12.48
CA SER A 217 -10.04 -5.66 -11.97
C SER A 217 -9.57 -5.89 -10.53
N VAL A 218 -8.33 -5.52 -10.20
CA VAL A 218 -7.82 -5.59 -8.82
C VAL A 218 -8.65 -4.71 -7.88
N LEU A 219 -8.93 -3.47 -8.27
CA LEU A 219 -9.77 -2.56 -7.47
C LEU A 219 -11.17 -3.13 -7.22
N GLU A 220 -11.81 -3.72 -8.23
CA GLU A 220 -13.11 -4.38 -8.09
C GLU A 220 -13.07 -5.58 -7.13
N ARG A 221 -12.03 -6.43 -7.25
CA ARG A 221 -11.85 -7.57 -6.36
C ARG A 221 -11.57 -7.13 -4.92
N MET A 222 -10.69 -6.15 -4.71
CA MET A 222 -10.41 -5.56 -3.40
C MET A 222 -11.65 -4.97 -2.74
N ALA A 223 -12.49 -4.25 -3.50
CA ALA A 223 -13.75 -3.71 -2.98
C ALA A 223 -14.68 -4.84 -2.51
N SER A 224 -14.78 -5.94 -3.28
CA SER A 224 -15.56 -7.12 -2.88
C SER A 224 -15.01 -7.82 -1.61
N GLU A 225 -13.71 -7.64 -1.36
CA GLU A 225 -12.99 -8.17 -0.20
C GLU A 225 -13.03 -7.24 1.02
N GLY A 226 -13.70 -6.08 0.92
CA GLY A 226 -13.84 -5.13 2.02
C GLY A 226 -12.77 -4.02 2.06
N LEU A 227 -11.97 -3.88 1.00
CA LEU A 227 -10.95 -2.85 0.90
C LEU A 227 -11.23 -1.91 -0.27
N GLU A 228 -11.95 -0.82 0.01
CA GLU A 228 -12.20 0.23 -0.96
C GLU A 228 -11.12 1.32 -0.89
N LEU A 229 -10.52 1.65 -2.03
CA LEU A 229 -9.47 2.67 -2.12
C LEU A 229 -10.00 4.04 -2.55
N ARG A 230 -11.26 4.37 -2.22
CA ARG A 230 -11.93 5.60 -2.70
C ARG A 230 -11.77 6.76 -1.71
N LYS A 231 -11.16 7.86 -2.16
CA LYS A 231 -11.45 9.22 -1.71
C LYS A 231 -11.68 10.12 -2.91
#